data_AF-A0A1C4P8Y5-F1
#
_entry.id   AF-A0A1C4P8Y5-F1
#
_cell.length_a   1.000
_cell.length_b   1.000
_cell.length_c   1.000
_cell.angle_alpha   90.00
_cell.angle_beta   90.00
_cell.angle_gamma   90.00
#
_symmetry.space_group_name_H-M   'P 1'
#
loop_
_entity.id
_entity.type
_entity.pdbx_description
1 polymer ?
#
loop_
_entity_poly.entity_id
_entity_poly.type
_entity_poly.pdbx_seq_one_letter_code
_entity_poly.pdbx_strand_id
1 'polypeptide(L)'
;MTVAFSDAFLHAAEYHAAWGVQQLEMIDQAFPAGPWTADLEQCRYESGGRSLRVGLLGSYDLAEQTWLWGWANPGLRGSEVAAASARIPEFGRRHGIVELQQEDVALARFDDPRRAAEALAFLGMAVLGAPGYIGQEAGPETRVYFVPQDPQLQPARLDPVAMPRHLLTGAQLFARSPRLVVNGWFALHGVPVQEAADRITAPLPSGGAAVVSFDSVGRISGINAGPVSA
;
A
#
# COMPACT_ATOMS: atom_id res chain seq x y z
N MET A 1 6.69 -26.53 3.70
CA MET A 1 7.24 -25.22 3.32
C MET A 1 6.06 -24.37 2.91
N THR A 2 5.66 -23.42 3.74
CA THR A 2 4.61 -22.45 3.39
C THR A 2 5.11 -21.66 2.18
N VAL A 3 4.35 -21.65 1.09
CA VAL A 3 4.68 -20.83 -0.07
C VAL A 3 4.36 -19.39 0.33
N ALA A 4 5.38 -18.56 0.33
CA ALA A 4 5.28 -17.15 0.69
C ALA A 4 5.70 -16.30 -0.52
N PHE A 5 5.32 -15.03 -0.48
CA PHE A 5 5.92 -14.03 -1.35
C PHE A 5 7.44 -14.04 -1.23
N SER A 6 8.11 -13.65 -2.30
CA SER A 6 9.55 -13.48 -2.37
C SER A 6 10.05 -12.52 -1.28
N ASP A 7 11.30 -12.69 -0.85
CA ASP A 7 11.91 -11.77 0.12
C ASP A 7 11.93 -10.33 -0.39
N ALA A 8 12.12 -10.14 -1.70
CA ALA A 8 12.08 -8.82 -2.34
C ALA A 8 10.69 -8.18 -2.22
N PHE A 9 9.62 -8.95 -2.46
CA PHE A 9 8.25 -8.48 -2.27
C PHE A 9 8.00 -8.09 -0.81
N LEU A 10 8.33 -8.98 0.13
CA LEU A 10 8.07 -8.76 1.56
C LEU A 10 8.87 -7.58 2.10
N HIS A 11 10.12 -7.39 1.65
CA HIS A 11 10.91 -6.22 1.98
C HIS A 11 10.24 -4.93 1.48
N ALA A 12 9.82 -4.90 0.22
CA ALA A 12 9.15 -3.73 -0.35
C ALA A 12 7.81 -3.44 0.34
N ALA A 13 7.00 -4.46 0.59
CA ALA A 13 5.71 -4.31 1.26
C ALA A 13 5.86 -3.79 2.69
N GLU A 14 6.88 -4.27 3.41
CA GLU A 14 7.17 -3.82 4.77
C GLU A 14 7.69 -2.38 4.83
N TYR A 15 8.57 -1.99 3.89
CA TYR A 15 9.00 -0.60 3.75
C TYR A 15 7.81 0.35 3.55
N HIS A 16 6.79 -0.05 2.79
CA HIS A 16 5.61 0.79 2.54
C HIS A 16 4.49 0.63 3.59
N ALA A 17 4.64 -0.27 4.57
CA ALA A 17 3.53 -0.72 5.41
C ALA A 17 2.84 0.41 6.18
N ALA A 18 3.59 1.22 6.94
CA ALA A 18 2.99 2.28 7.74
C ALA A 18 2.39 3.40 6.86
N TRP A 19 3.08 3.78 5.79
CA TRP A 19 2.61 4.81 4.86
C TRP A 19 1.31 4.35 4.17
N GLY A 20 1.27 3.11 3.69
CA GLY A 20 0.08 2.57 3.04
C GLY A 20 -1.11 2.44 3.98
N VAL A 21 -0.90 2.07 5.25
CA VAL A 21 -1.97 2.10 6.28
C VAL A 21 -2.58 3.49 6.40
N GLN A 22 -1.75 4.54 6.39
CA GLN A 22 -2.25 5.92 6.44
C GLN A 22 -3.06 6.29 5.20
N GLN A 23 -2.59 5.90 4.01
CA GLN A 23 -3.31 6.18 2.77
C GLN A 23 -4.67 5.46 2.72
N LEU A 24 -4.72 4.20 3.18
CA LEU A 24 -5.96 3.44 3.23
C LEU A 24 -6.97 4.05 4.20
N GLU A 25 -6.52 4.47 5.38
CA GLU A 25 -7.41 5.17 6.32
C GLU A 25 -7.94 6.49 5.73
N MET A 26 -7.10 7.25 5.03
CA MET A 26 -7.53 8.48 4.37
C MET A 26 -8.59 8.19 3.29
N ILE A 27 -8.37 7.20 2.42
CA ILE A 27 -9.33 6.92 1.33
C ILE A 27 -10.64 6.36 1.88
N ASP A 28 -10.59 5.51 2.92
CA ASP A 28 -11.79 4.95 3.56
C ASP A 28 -12.64 6.04 4.22
N GLN A 29 -12.00 7.05 4.83
CA GLN A 29 -12.70 8.22 5.38
C GLN A 29 -13.27 9.13 4.29
N ALA A 30 -12.57 9.26 3.16
CA ALA A 30 -12.99 10.09 2.04
C ALA A 30 -14.07 9.43 1.16
N PHE A 31 -14.11 8.11 1.09
CA PHE A 31 -15.04 7.34 0.26
C PHE A 31 -15.64 6.19 1.06
N PRO A 32 -16.60 6.50 1.95
CA PRO A 32 -17.23 5.48 2.76
C PRO A 32 -17.94 4.43 1.89
N ALA A 33 -18.05 3.22 2.43
CA ALA A 33 -18.74 2.12 1.79
C ALA A 33 -20.20 2.46 1.47
N GLY A 34 -20.67 1.99 0.31
CA GLY A 34 -22.03 2.16 -0.16
C GLY A 34 -22.25 1.42 -1.48
N PRO A 35 -23.47 1.48 -2.05
CA PRO A 35 -23.70 1.04 -3.42
C PRO A 35 -22.72 1.76 -4.35
N TRP A 36 -22.11 0.99 -5.24
CA TRP A 36 -21.05 1.48 -6.11
C TRP A 36 -21.34 1.16 -7.57
N THR A 37 -20.78 1.96 -8.46
CA THR A 37 -20.73 1.72 -9.90
C THR A 37 -19.36 2.10 -10.42
N ALA A 38 -18.96 1.52 -11.55
CA ALA A 38 -17.78 1.96 -12.27
C ALA A 38 -18.06 1.99 -13.78
N ASP A 39 -17.71 3.10 -14.40
CA ASP A 39 -17.59 3.24 -15.84
C ASP A 39 -16.09 3.17 -16.19
N LEU A 40 -15.68 2.01 -16.68
CA LEU A 40 -14.28 1.72 -16.99
C LEU A 40 -13.79 2.45 -18.25
N GLU A 41 -14.69 2.80 -19.16
CA GLU A 41 -14.35 3.59 -20.35
C GLU A 41 -14.01 5.02 -19.97
N GLN A 42 -14.74 5.58 -19.00
CA GLN A 42 -14.52 6.94 -18.48
C GLN A 42 -13.56 6.97 -17.28
N CYS A 43 -12.97 5.84 -16.90
CA CYS A 43 -12.12 5.72 -15.71
C CYS A 43 -12.80 6.27 -14.44
N ARG A 44 -14.11 6.05 -14.29
CA ARG A 44 -14.92 6.71 -13.27
C ARG A 44 -15.50 5.70 -12.31
N TYR A 45 -15.29 5.93 -11.02
CA TYR A 45 -15.90 5.18 -9.94
C TYR A 45 -16.86 6.08 -9.17
N GLU A 46 -17.98 5.52 -8.72
CA GLU A 46 -18.93 6.19 -7.84
C GLU A 46 -19.25 5.31 -6.63
N SER A 47 -19.35 5.93 -5.46
CA SER A 47 -19.87 5.29 -4.24
C SER A 47 -20.40 6.36 -3.29
N GLY A 48 -21.53 6.09 -2.63
CA GLY A 48 -22.06 6.98 -1.59
C GLY A 48 -22.30 8.42 -2.05
N GLY A 49 -22.69 8.62 -3.32
CA GLY A 49 -22.91 9.95 -3.91
C GLY A 49 -21.64 10.75 -4.23
N ARG A 50 -20.46 10.13 -4.10
CA ARG A 50 -19.17 10.71 -4.50
C ARG A 50 -18.66 10.01 -5.75
N SER A 51 -17.86 10.72 -6.54
CA SER A 51 -17.21 10.20 -7.73
C SER A 51 -15.73 10.51 -7.72
N LEU A 52 -14.91 9.58 -8.22
CA LEU A 52 -13.48 9.80 -8.44
C LEU A 52 -13.01 9.16 -9.74
N ARG A 53 -11.94 9.70 -10.31
CA ARG A 53 -11.23 9.03 -11.40
C ARG A 53 -10.37 7.89 -10.85
N VAL A 54 -10.47 6.72 -11.45
CA VAL A 54 -9.77 5.49 -11.04
C VAL A 54 -9.09 4.79 -12.20
N GLY A 55 -8.04 4.05 -11.87
CA GLY A 55 -7.47 3.01 -12.71
C GLY A 55 -7.79 1.62 -12.18
N LEU A 56 -7.63 0.61 -13.03
CA LEU A 56 -7.65 -0.79 -12.61
C LEU A 56 -6.28 -1.16 -12.05
N LEU A 57 -6.25 -1.55 -10.77
CA LEU A 57 -5.07 -2.09 -10.13
C LEU A 57 -4.93 -3.58 -10.42
N GLY A 58 -6.02 -4.33 -10.26
CA GLY A 58 -6.08 -5.75 -10.55
C GLY A 58 -7.41 -6.37 -10.13
N SER A 59 -7.52 -7.67 -10.33
CA SER A 59 -8.68 -8.47 -9.92
C SER A 59 -8.23 -9.76 -9.30
N TYR A 60 -8.94 -10.17 -8.25
CA TYR A 60 -8.77 -11.45 -7.59
C TYR A 60 -9.96 -12.36 -7.95
N ASP A 61 -9.64 -13.50 -8.56
CA ASP A 61 -10.59 -14.58 -8.80
C ASP A 61 -10.66 -15.47 -7.54
N LEU A 62 -11.84 -15.57 -6.95
CA LEU A 62 -12.07 -16.31 -5.71
C LEU A 62 -12.10 -17.82 -5.93
N ALA A 63 -12.52 -18.27 -7.11
CA ALA A 63 -12.65 -19.68 -7.45
C ALA A 63 -11.28 -20.27 -7.81
N GLU A 64 -10.56 -19.62 -8.71
CA GLU A 64 -9.23 -20.03 -9.15
C GLU A 64 -8.11 -19.59 -8.18
N GLN A 65 -8.43 -18.68 -7.25
CA GLN A 65 -7.48 -18.11 -6.29
C GLN A 65 -6.26 -17.53 -7.01
N THR A 66 -6.53 -16.71 -8.03
CA THR A 66 -5.50 -16.04 -8.82
C THR A 66 -5.68 -14.53 -8.76
N TRP A 67 -4.55 -13.82 -8.76
CA TRP A 67 -4.53 -12.39 -8.97
C TRP A 67 -4.14 -12.08 -10.41
N LEU A 68 -4.88 -11.20 -11.07
CA LEU A 68 -4.55 -10.65 -12.38
C LEU A 68 -4.31 -9.15 -12.25
N TRP A 69 -3.16 -8.66 -12.67
CA TRP A 69 -2.89 -7.22 -12.67
C TRP A 69 -3.70 -6.47 -13.72
N GLY A 70 -4.07 -5.23 -13.43
CA GLY A 70 -4.85 -4.39 -14.35
C GLY A 70 -4.15 -4.17 -15.69
N TRP A 71 -2.83 -3.94 -15.68
CA TRP A 71 -2.01 -3.76 -16.88
C TRP A 71 -1.96 -5.01 -17.77
N ALA A 72 -2.21 -6.18 -17.20
CA ALA A 72 -2.20 -7.48 -17.88
C ALA A 72 -3.60 -7.91 -18.34
N ASN A 73 -4.67 -7.19 -17.96
CA ASN A 73 -6.04 -7.61 -18.23
C ASN A 73 -6.32 -7.67 -19.75
N PRO A 74 -6.57 -8.87 -20.33
CA PRO A 74 -6.74 -9.01 -21.78
C PRO A 74 -7.96 -8.26 -22.34
N GLY A 75 -9.03 -8.18 -21.56
CA GLY A 75 -10.28 -7.52 -21.95
C GLY A 75 -10.21 -6.00 -21.92
N LEU A 76 -9.22 -5.45 -21.23
CA LEU A 76 -9.01 -3.99 -21.08
C LEU A 76 -7.70 -3.54 -21.73
N ARG A 77 -7.08 -4.39 -22.56
CA ARG A 77 -5.81 -4.08 -23.21
C ARG A 77 -5.93 -2.80 -24.05
N GLY A 78 -5.04 -1.85 -23.81
CA GLY A 78 -5.00 -0.56 -24.51
C GLY A 78 -5.99 0.48 -23.96
N SER A 79 -6.80 0.14 -22.96
CA SER A 79 -7.64 1.12 -22.27
C SER A 79 -6.85 1.99 -21.30
N GLU A 80 -7.37 3.18 -21.03
CA GLU A 80 -6.80 4.11 -20.06
C GLU A 80 -6.84 3.54 -18.63
N VAL A 81 -7.93 2.84 -18.28
CA VAL A 81 -8.11 2.26 -16.95
C VAL A 81 -7.05 1.20 -16.66
N ALA A 82 -6.65 0.38 -17.64
CA ALA A 82 -5.58 -0.60 -17.49
C ALA A 82 -4.18 0.05 -17.48
N ALA A 83 -3.98 1.15 -18.23
CA ALA A 83 -2.72 1.87 -18.28
C ALA A 83 -2.29 2.44 -16.91
N ALA A 84 -3.25 2.65 -15.99
CA ALA A 84 -3.00 3.13 -14.65
C ALA A 84 -2.01 2.29 -13.83
N SER A 85 -1.95 0.97 -14.06
CA SER A 85 -1.04 0.05 -13.36
C SER A 85 0.20 -0.32 -14.18
N ALA A 86 0.42 0.28 -15.35
CA ALA A 86 1.50 -0.08 -16.27
C ALA A 86 2.92 0.15 -15.73
N ARG A 87 3.09 0.95 -14.66
CA ARG A 87 4.38 1.19 -14.00
C ARG A 87 4.83 0.05 -13.07
N ILE A 88 3.90 -0.83 -12.67
CA ILE A 88 4.16 -1.92 -11.72
C ILE A 88 5.24 -2.90 -12.22
N PRO A 89 5.19 -3.43 -13.45
CA PRO A 89 6.20 -4.41 -13.89
C PRO A 89 7.59 -3.80 -14.04
N GLU A 90 7.70 -2.51 -14.36
CA GLU A 90 8.98 -1.81 -14.41
C GLU A 90 9.61 -1.64 -13.03
N PHE A 91 8.80 -1.30 -12.02
CA PHE A 91 9.25 -1.31 -10.64
C PHE A 91 9.68 -2.72 -10.21
N GLY A 92 8.89 -3.73 -10.54
CA GLY A 92 9.20 -5.13 -10.28
C GLY A 92 10.57 -5.54 -10.81
N ARG A 93 10.87 -5.24 -12.09
CA ARG A 93 12.18 -5.50 -12.70
C ARG A 93 13.31 -4.78 -11.98
N ARG A 94 13.15 -3.49 -11.69
CA ARG A 94 14.18 -2.65 -11.05
C ARG A 94 14.55 -3.14 -9.65
N HIS A 95 13.57 -3.68 -8.93
CA HIS A 95 13.74 -4.12 -7.54
C HIS A 95 13.82 -5.65 -7.38
N GLY A 96 13.82 -6.41 -8.48
CA GLY A 96 13.88 -7.87 -8.45
C GLY A 96 12.65 -8.55 -7.83
N ILE A 97 11.48 -7.92 -7.90
CA ILE A 97 10.22 -8.43 -7.34
C ILE A 97 9.46 -9.16 -8.44
N VAL A 98 9.40 -10.48 -8.36
CA VAL A 98 8.86 -11.34 -9.43
C VAL A 98 7.33 -11.22 -9.55
N GLU A 99 6.64 -11.04 -8.43
CA GLU A 99 5.17 -10.99 -8.37
C GLU A 99 4.59 -9.74 -9.04
N LEU A 100 5.39 -8.69 -9.19
CA LEU A 100 5.01 -7.47 -9.92
C LEU A 100 5.27 -7.59 -11.43
N GLN A 101 6.05 -8.59 -11.86
CA GLN A 101 6.42 -8.81 -13.27
C GLN A 101 5.52 -9.83 -13.96
N GLN A 102 4.98 -10.78 -13.20
CA GLN A 102 4.04 -11.77 -13.71
C GLN A 102 2.69 -11.12 -13.99
N GLU A 103 2.05 -11.51 -15.10
CA GLU A 103 0.70 -11.04 -15.47
C GLU A 103 -0.34 -11.51 -14.45
N ASP A 104 -0.29 -12.80 -14.13
CA ASP A 104 -1.08 -13.46 -13.11
C ASP A 104 -0.20 -14.06 -12.00
N VAL A 105 -0.74 -14.13 -10.79
CA VAL A 105 -0.09 -14.72 -9.62
C VAL A 105 -1.02 -15.76 -9.02
N ALA A 106 -0.56 -17.01 -8.96
CA ALA A 106 -1.29 -18.09 -8.31
C ALA A 106 -1.23 -17.95 -6.78
N LEU A 107 -2.39 -17.80 -6.14
CA LEU A 107 -2.52 -17.57 -4.69
C LEU A 107 -3.02 -18.80 -3.95
N ALA A 108 -3.45 -19.86 -4.64
CA ALA A 108 -3.98 -21.09 -4.04
C ALA A 108 -3.05 -21.80 -3.05
N ARG A 109 -1.76 -21.48 -3.07
CA ARG A 109 -0.74 -22.07 -2.19
C ARG A 109 -0.47 -21.26 -0.92
N PHE A 110 -1.08 -20.08 -0.78
CA PHE A 110 -1.00 -19.26 0.43
C PHE A 110 -2.00 -19.77 1.46
N ASP A 111 -1.65 -19.65 2.75
CA ASP A 111 -2.55 -20.02 3.85
C ASP A 111 -3.86 -19.19 3.83
N ASP A 112 -3.76 -17.93 3.38
CA ASP A 112 -4.89 -17.04 3.14
C ASP A 112 -4.71 -16.35 1.77
N PRO A 113 -5.31 -16.90 0.69
CA PRO A 113 -5.23 -16.33 -0.65
C PRO A 113 -5.85 -14.93 -0.77
N ARG A 114 -6.88 -14.62 0.04
CA ARG A 114 -7.49 -13.28 0.04
C ARG A 114 -6.53 -12.26 0.63
N ARG A 115 -5.89 -12.59 1.75
CA ARG A 115 -4.84 -11.74 2.33
C ARG A 115 -3.65 -11.57 1.38
N ALA A 116 -3.30 -12.61 0.62
CA ALA A 116 -2.26 -12.51 -0.40
C ALA A 116 -2.65 -11.54 -1.54
N ALA A 117 -3.89 -11.60 -2.02
CA ALA A 117 -4.42 -10.63 -2.99
C ALA A 117 -4.41 -9.19 -2.45
N GLU A 118 -4.83 -8.99 -1.19
CA GLU A 118 -4.79 -7.67 -0.54
C GLU A 118 -3.34 -7.17 -0.39
N ALA A 119 -2.36 -8.05 -0.13
CA ALA A 119 -0.95 -7.66 -0.11
C ALA A 119 -0.43 -7.22 -1.49
N LEU A 120 -0.87 -7.86 -2.58
CA LEU A 120 -0.57 -7.44 -3.95
C LEU A 120 -1.18 -6.07 -4.24
N ALA A 121 -2.46 -5.85 -3.91
CA ALA A 121 -3.10 -4.54 -4.04
C ALA A 121 -2.38 -3.46 -3.22
N PHE A 122 -2.00 -3.78 -1.99
CA PHE A 122 -1.25 -2.89 -1.09
C PHE A 122 0.09 -2.45 -1.69
N LEU A 123 0.92 -3.39 -2.15
CA LEU A 123 2.20 -3.03 -2.76
C LEU A 123 1.97 -2.30 -4.10
N GLY A 124 0.95 -2.70 -4.86
CA GLY A 124 0.57 -2.06 -6.11
C GLY A 124 0.25 -0.56 -5.93
N MET A 125 -0.59 -0.19 -4.95
CA MET A 125 -0.86 1.23 -4.67
C MET A 125 0.40 2.00 -4.27
N ALA A 126 1.29 1.36 -3.51
CA ALA A 126 2.52 1.96 -3.02
C ALA A 126 3.50 2.26 -4.17
N VAL A 127 3.67 1.30 -5.09
CA VAL A 127 4.48 1.47 -6.31
C VAL A 127 3.96 2.61 -7.19
N LEU A 128 2.64 2.77 -7.26
CA LEU A 128 2.00 3.83 -8.02
C LEU A 128 2.03 5.19 -7.31
N GLY A 129 2.37 5.23 -6.01
CA GLY A 129 2.31 6.42 -5.17
C GLY A 129 0.89 6.92 -4.96
N ALA A 130 -0.09 6.01 -5.03
CA ALA A 130 -1.50 6.36 -5.00
C ALA A 130 -2.02 6.53 -3.56
N PRO A 131 -3.01 7.43 -3.34
CA PRO A 131 -3.60 7.66 -2.02
C PRO A 131 -4.63 6.56 -1.69
N GLY A 132 -4.17 5.31 -1.59
CA GLY A 132 -5.00 4.14 -1.28
C GLY A 132 -5.34 3.26 -2.49
N TYR A 133 -6.15 2.23 -2.24
CA TYR A 133 -6.86 1.45 -3.25
C TYR A 133 -8.30 1.17 -2.77
N ILE A 134 -9.18 0.81 -3.68
CA ILE A 134 -10.59 0.50 -3.41
C ILE A 134 -10.88 -0.92 -3.90
N GLY A 135 -11.19 -1.83 -2.97
CA GLY A 135 -11.58 -3.21 -3.29
C GLY A 135 -13.10 -3.38 -3.29
N GLN A 136 -13.66 -3.93 -4.37
CA GLN A 136 -15.10 -4.17 -4.51
C GLN A 136 -15.42 -5.56 -5.05
N GLU A 137 -16.56 -6.11 -4.67
CA GLU A 137 -17.10 -7.33 -5.27
C GLU A 137 -17.71 -7.01 -6.64
N ALA A 138 -17.09 -7.50 -7.71
CA ALA A 138 -17.51 -7.28 -9.11
C ALA A 138 -18.37 -8.44 -9.67
N GLY A 139 -18.65 -9.43 -8.84
CA GLY A 139 -19.42 -10.63 -9.14
C GLY A 139 -19.30 -11.64 -7.99
N PRO A 140 -20.00 -12.78 -8.06
CA PRO A 140 -19.99 -13.78 -6.98
C PRO A 140 -18.58 -14.30 -6.62
N GLU A 141 -17.71 -14.38 -7.63
CA GLU A 141 -16.37 -14.97 -7.51
C GLU A 141 -15.25 -14.01 -7.93
N THR A 142 -15.53 -12.71 -8.01
CA THR A 142 -14.53 -11.74 -8.44
C THR A 142 -14.50 -10.52 -7.52
N ARG A 143 -13.31 -10.20 -7.02
CA ARG A 143 -13.04 -8.93 -6.34
C ARG A 143 -12.14 -8.08 -7.22
N VAL A 144 -12.60 -6.89 -7.57
CA VAL A 144 -11.85 -5.91 -8.35
C VAL A 144 -11.18 -4.90 -7.41
N TYR A 145 -10.00 -4.44 -7.79
CA TYR A 145 -9.25 -3.43 -7.05
C TYR A 145 -8.98 -2.24 -7.97
N PHE A 146 -9.42 -1.07 -7.54
CA PHE A 146 -9.19 0.19 -8.20
C PHE A 146 -8.12 1.00 -7.48
N VAL A 147 -7.38 1.80 -8.23
CA VAL A 147 -6.43 2.76 -7.70
C VAL A 147 -6.91 4.18 -8.03
N PRO A 148 -7.07 5.08 -7.05
CA PRO A 148 -7.44 6.46 -7.32
C PRO A 148 -6.41 7.15 -8.23
N GLN A 149 -6.90 7.88 -9.24
CA GLN A 149 -6.11 8.70 -10.16
C GLN A 149 -6.59 10.15 -10.22
N ASP A 150 -7.42 10.55 -9.25
CA ASP A 150 -7.93 11.90 -9.14
C ASP A 150 -6.83 12.86 -8.64
N PRO A 151 -6.43 13.88 -9.42
CA PRO A 151 -5.42 14.84 -8.99
C PRO A 151 -5.81 15.63 -7.73
N GLN A 152 -7.09 15.68 -7.38
CA GLN A 152 -7.56 16.34 -6.16
C GLN A 152 -7.29 15.49 -4.90
N LEU A 153 -7.13 14.17 -5.07
CA LEU A 153 -6.74 13.28 -3.97
C LEU A 153 -5.22 13.32 -3.80
N GLN A 154 -4.79 14.09 -2.81
CA GLN A 154 -3.39 14.19 -2.42
C GLN A 154 -3.07 13.11 -1.37
N PRO A 155 -1.89 12.48 -1.42
CA PRO A 155 -1.45 11.59 -0.36
C PRO A 155 -1.50 12.25 1.02
N ALA A 156 -1.83 11.47 2.04
CA ALA A 156 -1.88 11.94 3.41
C ALA A 156 -0.53 12.52 3.83
N ARG A 157 -0.58 13.69 4.48
CA ARG A 157 0.62 14.34 5.04
C ARG A 157 1.05 13.63 6.32
N LEU A 158 2.33 13.73 6.66
CA LEU A 158 2.82 13.25 7.95
C LEU A 158 2.08 13.99 9.08
N ASP A 159 1.38 13.23 9.91
CA ASP A 159 0.75 13.72 11.13
C ASP A 159 1.49 13.14 12.35
N PRO A 160 2.22 13.97 13.12
CA PRO A 160 2.93 13.52 14.31
C PRO A 160 2.02 12.89 15.38
N VAL A 161 0.74 13.29 15.43
CA VAL A 161 -0.23 12.79 16.41
C VAL A 161 -0.64 11.37 16.08
N ALA A 162 -0.99 11.10 14.83
CA ALA A 162 -1.41 9.76 14.41
C ALA A 162 -0.23 8.83 14.09
N MET A 163 0.98 9.35 13.87
CA MET A 163 2.18 8.57 13.48
C MET A 163 2.44 7.33 14.36
N PRO A 164 2.38 7.37 15.71
CA PRO A 164 2.65 6.18 16.53
C PRO A 164 1.73 5.01 16.19
N ARG A 165 0.44 5.28 15.94
CA ARG A 165 -0.54 4.26 15.56
C ARG A 165 -0.19 3.65 14.21
N HIS A 166 0.14 4.47 13.21
CA HIS A 166 0.48 3.99 11.87
C HIS A 166 1.76 3.14 11.85
N LEU A 167 2.79 3.55 12.58
CA LEU A 167 4.03 2.79 12.71
C LEU A 167 3.80 1.43 13.36
N LEU A 168 3.03 1.38 14.45
CA LEU A 168 2.70 0.14 15.14
C LEU A 168 1.82 -0.79 14.29
N THR A 169 0.81 -0.26 13.59
CA THR A 169 -0.03 -1.05 12.69
C THR A 169 0.78 -1.58 11.51
N GLY A 170 1.61 -0.74 10.88
CA GLY A 170 2.47 -1.15 9.77
C GLY A 170 3.46 -2.25 10.18
N ALA A 171 4.07 -2.13 11.36
CA ALA A 171 4.99 -3.14 11.90
C ALA A 171 4.34 -4.51 12.18
N GLN A 172 3.02 -4.55 12.34
CA GLN A 172 2.27 -5.80 12.54
C GLN A 172 1.79 -6.43 11.22
N LEU A 173 1.77 -5.69 10.11
CA LEU A 173 1.15 -6.15 8.86
C LEU A 173 1.89 -7.35 8.24
N PHE A 174 3.22 -7.25 8.18
CA PHE A 174 4.12 -8.31 7.69
C PHE A 174 5.05 -8.85 8.79
N ALA A 175 5.25 -8.10 9.87
CA ALA A 175 5.95 -8.51 11.09
C ALA A 175 7.37 -9.09 10.89
N ARG A 176 8.18 -8.52 9.98
CA ARG A 176 9.57 -8.95 9.73
C ARG A 176 10.60 -7.97 10.28
N SER A 177 10.47 -6.68 10.01
CA SER A 177 11.41 -5.61 10.36
C SER A 177 10.71 -4.29 10.68
N PRO A 178 10.43 -4.00 11.97
CA PRO A 178 9.88 -2.72 12.38
C PRO A 178 10.77 -1.52 12.02
N ARG A 179 12.10 -1.73 11.94
CA ARG A 179 13.05 -0.68 11.55
C ARG A 179 12.90 -0.29 10.08
N LEU A 180 12.61 -1.26 9.20
CA LEU A 180 12.33 -1.01 7.79
C LEU A 180 11.04 -0.22 7.60
N VAL A 181 10.00 -0.54 8.37
CA VAL A 181 8.72 0.19 8.39
C VAL A 181 8.92 1.66 8.75
N VAL A 182 9.73 1.94 9.79
CA VAL A 182 10.01 3.30 10.25
C VAL A 182 10.83 4.08 9.22
N ASN A 183 11.84 3.46 8.63
CA ASN A 183 12.63 4.07 7.56
C ASN A 183 11.75 4.42 6.34
N GLY A 184 10.91 3.49 5.91
CA GLY A 184 10.01 3.73 4.79
C GLY A 184 8.96 4.79 5.08
N TRP A 185 8.39 4.84 6.29
CA TRP A 185 7.49 5.91 6.72
C TRP A 185 8.10 7.30 6.50
N PHE A 186 9.29 7.56 7.04
CA PHE A 186 9.92 8.87 6.92
C PHE A 186 10.37 9.16 5.48
N ALA A 187 10.95 8.18 4.79
CA ALA A 187 11.41 8.35 3.42
C ALA A 187 10.26 8.65 2.44
N LEU A 188 9.11 7.98 2.58
CA LEU A 188 7.92 8.21 1.75
C LEU A 188 7.23 9.56 2.06
N HIS A 189 7.46 10.13 3.23
CA HIS A 189 7.10 11.50 3.56
C HIS A 189 8.19 12.54 3.20
N GLY A 190 9.31 12.11 2.62
CA GLY A 190 10.42 12.99 2.26
C GLY A 190 11.18 13.58 3.47
N VAL A 191 11.10 12.91 4.63
CA VAL A 191 11.76 13.35 5.87
C VAL A 191 13.08 12.59 6.03
N PRO A 192 14.23 13.28 6.11
CA PRO A 192 15.51 12.62 6.34
C PRO A 192 15.58 12.07 7.76
N VAL A 193 16.27 10.94 7.93
CA VAL A 193 16.44 10.28 9.23
C VAL A 193 17.89 10.23 9.65
N GLN A 194 18.11 10.27 10.96
CA GLN A 194 19.36 9.89 11.60
C GLN A 194 19.17 8.52 12.25
N GLU A 195 19.98 7.57 11.82
CA GLU A 195 19.95 6.22 12.33
C GLU A 195 21.05 6.01 13.37
N ALA A 196 20.68 5.46 14.53
CA ALA A 196 21.60 4.87 15.47
C ALA A 196 21.25 3.38 15.68
N ALA A 197 22.01 2.70 16.53
CA ALA A 197 21.81 1.28 16.81
C ALA A 197 20.44 0.99 17.45
N ASP A 198 20.00 1.85 18.37
CA ASP A 198 18.79 1.66 19.19
C ASP A 198 17.66 2.62 18.85
N ARG A 199 17.83 3.54 17.89
CA ARG A 199 16.82 4.54 17.54
C ARG A 199 16.93 5.07 16.12
N ILE A 200 15.81 5.59 15.63
CA ILE A 200 15.70 6.44 14.44
C ILE A 200 15.16 7.81 14.89
N THR A 201 15.79 8.88 14.44
CA THR A 201 15.38 10.26 14.72
C THR A 201 15.09 11.01 13.44
N ALA A 202 13.99 11.78 13.40
CA ALA A 202 13.56 12.52 12.23
C ALA A 202 12.99 13.90 12.63
N PRO A 203 13.30 14.99 11.92
CA PRO A 203 12.70 16.30 12.17
C PRO A 203 11.20 16.27 11.83
N LEU A 204 10.38 16.96 12.62
CA LEU A 204 8.94 17.06 12.39
C LEU A 204 8.57 18.38 11.69
N PRO A 205 7.57 18.38 10.79
CA PRO A 205 7.10 19.60 10.11
C PRO A 205 6.60 20.70 11.07
N SER A 206 6.08 20.30 12.23
CA SER A 206 5.58 21.20 13.28
C SER A 206 6.67 21.89 14.10
N GLY A 207 7.94 21.61 13.82
CA GLY A 207 9.04 21.82 14.75
C GLY A 207 9.14 20.67 15.75
N GLY A 208 10.37 20.38 16.20
CA GLY A 208 10.66 19.21 17.04
C GLY A 208 11.25 18.01 16.27
N ALA A 209 11.30 16.87 16.94
CA ALA A 209 11.76 15.62 16.37
C ALA A 209 10.89 14.43 16.81
N ALA A 210 10.76 13.45 15.91
CA ALA A 210 10.31 12.11 16.22
C ALA A 210 11.52 11.27 16.62
N VAL A 211 11.39 10.50 17.69
CA VAL A 211 12.37 9.50 18.13
C VAL A 211 11.65 8.17 18.27
N VAL A 212 12.01 7.22 17.40
CA VAL A 212 11.52 5.84 17.45
C VAL A 212 12.65 4.98 18.00
N SER A 213 12.43 4.35 19.16
CA SER A 213 13.41 3.49 19.83
C SER A 213 13.11 2.02 19.58
N PHE A 214 14.16 1.22 19.56
CA PHE A 214 14.10 -0.23 19.36
C PHE A 214 14.70 -0.97 20.55
N ASP A 215 14.15 -2.13 20.91
CA ASP A 215 14.77 -3.01 21.89
C ASP A 215 15.91 -3.84 21.29
N SER A 216 16.55 -4.67 22.11
CA SER A 216 17.70 -5.51 21.70
C SER A 216 17.36 -6.56 20.64
N VAL A 217 16.08 -6.81 20.36
CA VAL A 217 15.61 -7.74 19.32
C VAL A 217 14.95 -7.01 18.14
N GLY A 218 15.10 -5.68 18.06
CA GLY A 218 14.67 -4.86 16.93
C GLY A 218 13.18 -4.51 16.90
N ARG A 219 12.44 -4.73 18.00
CA ARG A 219 11.04 -4.32 18.11
C ARG A 219 10.95 -2.88 18.55
N ILE A 220 9.89 -2.17 18.12
CA ILE A 220 9.63 -0.80 18.58
C ILE A 220 9.39 -0.84 20.11
N SER A 221 10.23 -0.13 20.86
CA SER A 221 10.15 -0.01 22.32
C SER A 221 9.59 1.34 22.77
N GLY A 222 9.61 2.35 21.90
CA GLY A 222 9.02 3.66 22.17
C GLY A 222 8.92 4.53 20.93
N ILE A 223 7.90 5.38 20.90
CA ILE A 223 7.70 6.39 19.86
C ILE A 223 7.40 7.70 20.57
N ASN A 224 8.28 8.68 20.42
CA ASN A 224 8.10 10.02 20.97
C ASN A 224 8.08 11.04 19.83
N ALA A 225 7.16 11.98 19.89
CA ALA A 225 7.10 13.13 19.00
C ALA A 225 6.94 14.37 19.87
N GLY A 226 7.88 15.30 19.78
CA GLY A 226 7.89 16.48 20.63
C GLY A 226 8.94 17.51 20.25
N PRO A 227 8.97 18.66 20.94
CA PRO A 227 10.03 19.65 20.74
C PRO A 227 11.41 19.02 20.97
N VAL A 228 12.41 19.48 20.22
CA VAL A 228 13.80 19.07 20.46
C VAL A 228 14.20 19.68 21.80
N SER A 229 14.46 18.84 22.81
CA SER A 229 15.07 19.32 24.06
C SER A 229 16.43 19.91 23.73
N ALA A 230 16.63 21.18 24.10
CA ALA A 230 17.89 21.91 23.94
C ALA A 230 19.03 21.28 24.74
#